data_AF-A0A1I3ZHZ0-F1
#
_entry.id   AF-A0A1I3ZHZ0-F1
#
_cell.length_a   1.000
_cell.length_b   1.000
_cell.length_c   1.000
_cell.angle_alpha   90.00
_cell.angle_beta   90.00
_cell.angle_gamma   90.00
#
_symmetry.space_group_name_H-M   'P 1'
#
loop_
_entity.id
_entity.type
_entity.pdbx_description
1 polymer ?
#
loop_
_entity_poly.entity_id
_entity_poly.type
_entity_poly.pdbx_seq_one_letter_code
_entity_poly.pdbx_strand_id
1 'polypeptide(L)'
;MKTPFDTALRMQQRTVDDLKVKIGAAIERIAELEQQGRDLVARVREERVLAHALPFASDAWLATAKHAQARIAEEVVAEQARLLNLRELAREAYGTCRAIESAAERFRADAEREAEAAEQAAIDDIAAARFLRERKRMLVKAA
;
A
#
# COMPACT_ATOMS: atom_id res chain seq x y z
N MET A 1 13.54 -7.30 19.05
CA MET A 1 14.12 -8.43 18.30
C MET A 1 14.11 -8.11 16.81
N LYS A 2 15.22 -8.33 16.07
CA LYS A 2 15.20 -8.26 14.59
C LYS A 2 14.60 -9.55 14.05
N THR A 3 13.67 -9.46 13.10
CA THR A 3 13.10 -10.65 12.45
C THR A 3 13.72 -10.87 11.06
N PRO A 4 13.75 -12.11 10.55
CA PRO A 4 14.16 -12.37 9.17
C PRO A 4 13.30 -11.62 8.12
N PHE A 5 12.12 -11.14 8.52
CA PHE A 5 11.16 -10.46 7.67
C PHE A 5 11.40 -8.95 7.57
N ASP A 6 12.25 -8.34 8.41
CA ASP A 6 12.40 -6.89 8.52
C ASP A 6 12.81 -6.20 7.20
N THR A 7 13.60 -6.88 6.37
CA THR A 7 14.01 -6.35 5.05
C THR A 7 12.85 -6.42 4.05
N ALA A 8 12.13 -7.55 4.02
CA ALA A 8 10.97 -7.72 3.15
C ALA A 8 9.86 -6.73 3.52
N LEU A 9 9.62 -6.53 4.82
CA LEU A 9 8.62 -5.58 5.32
C LEU A 9 8.94 -4.14 4.89
N ARG A 10 10.20 -3.70 5.06
CA ARG A 10 10.62 -2.35 4.62
C ARG A 10 10.50 -2.17 3.11
N MET A 11 10.81 -3.20 2.33
CA MET A 11 10.64 -3.14 0.88
C MET A 11 9.16 -2.98 0.52
N GLN A 12 8.27 -3.77 1.12
CA GLN A 12 6.83 -3.70 0.83
C GLN A 12 6.20 -2.39 1.29
N GLN A 13 6.61 -1.85 2.44
CA GLN A 13 6.18 -0.53 2.90
C GLN A 13 6.52 0.57 1.87
N ARG A 14 7.75 0.54 1.32
CA ARG A 14 8.14 1.48 0.25
C ARG A 14 7.30 1.31 -1.01
N THR A 15 6.99 0.07 -1.40
CA THR A 15 6.11 -0.20 -2.55
C THR A 15 4.72 0.36 -2.33
N VAL A 16 4.15 0.17 -1.13
CA VAL A 16 2.85 0.73 -0.75
C VAL A 16 2.87 2.26 -0.78
N ASP A 17 3.91 2.89 -0.25
CA ASP A 17 4.03 4.34 -0.22
C ASP A 17 4.18 4.95 -1.63
N ASP A 18 4.97 4.31 -2.50
CA ASP A 18 5.08 4.70 -3.92
C ASP A 18 3.72 4.60 -4.65
N LEU A 19 2.95 3.54 -4.38
CA LEU A 19 1.61 3.39 -4.94
C LEU A 19 0.63 4.46 -4.45
N LYS A 20 0.69 4.86 -3.16
CA LYS A 20 -0.13 5.97 -2.66
C LYS A 20 0.16 7.27 -3.40
N VAL A 21 1.44 7.58 -3.63
CA VAL A 21 1.85 8.78 -4.37
C VAL A 21 1.33 8.74 -5.81
N LYS A 22 1.49 7.60 -6.49
CA LYS A 22 1.01 7.42 -7.87
C LYS A 22 -0.52 7.54 -7.98
N ILE A 23 -1.26 6.98 -7.02
CA ILE A 23 -2.72 7.09 -6.94
C ILE A 23 -3.12 8.57 -6.75
N GLY A 24 -2.46 9.28 -5.84
CA GLY A 24 -2.70 10.71 -5.63
C GLY A 24 -2.50 11.52 -6.91
N ALA A 25 -1.36 11.33 -7.57
CA ALA A 25 -1.05 11.99 -8.84
C ALA A 25 -2.07 11.69 -9.95
N ALA A 26 -2.56 10.45 -10.05
CA ALA A 26 -3.59 10.08 -11.03
C ALA A 26 -4.94 10.77 -10.74
N ILE A 27 -5.33 10.87 -9.46
CA ILE A 27 -6.55 11.58 -9.06
C ILE A 27 -6.46 13.07 -9.40
N GLU A 28 -5.33 13.71 -9.07
CA GLU A 28 -5.07 15.12 -9.40
C GLU A 28 -5.12 15.33 -10.91
N ARG A 29 -4.48 14.44 -11.69
CA ARG A 29 -4.49 14.53 -13.16
C ARG A 29 -5.90 14.42 -13.75
N ILE A 30 -6.73 13.52 -13.24
CA ILE A 30 -8.14 13.42 -13.66
C ILE A 30 -8.87 14.73 -13.36
N ALA A 31 -8.71 15.29 -12.15
CA ALA A 31 -9.36 16.53 -11.76
C ALA A 31 -8.94 17.72 -12.65
N GLU A 32 -7.65 17.80 -12.99
CA GLU A 32 -7.13 18.79 -13.94
C GLU A 32 -7.76 18.65 -15.32
N LEU A 33 -7.81 17.44 -15.87
CA LEU A 33 -8.40 17.17 -17.19
C LEU A 33 -9.89 17.48 -17.22
N GLU A 34 -10.63 17.14 -16.17
CA GLU A 34 -12.04 17.49 -16.04
C GLU A 34 -12.24 19.00 -15.96
N GLN A 35 -11.37 19.73 -15.25
CA GLN A 35 -11.42 21.19 -15.22
C GLN A 35 -11.12 21.78 -16.60
N GLN A 36 -10.09 21.29 -17.29
CA GLN A 36 -9.77 21.71 -18.66
C GLN A 36 -10.94 21.45 -19.61
N GLY A 37 -11.63 20.31 -19.46
CA GLY A 37 -12.84 19.99 -20.22
C GLY A 37 -13.96 21.00 -19.96
N ARG A 38 -14.22 21.35 -18.70
CA ARG A 38 -15.21 22.38 -18.32
C ARG A 38 -14.85 23.74 -18.90
N ASP A 39 -13.59 24.15 -18.79
CA ASP A 39 -13.10 25.43 -19.29
C ASP A 39 -13.20 25.52 -20.82
N LEU A 40 -12.88 24.43 -21.52
CA LEU A 40 -13.03 24.34 -22.97
C LEU A 40 -14.50 24.49 -23.39
N VAL A 41 -15.43 23.82 -22.70
CA VAL A 41 -16.87 23.94 -22.98
C VAL A 41 -17.36 25.37 -22.75
N ALA A 42 -16.91 26.03 -21.67
CA ALA A 42 -17.25 27.42 -21.39
C ALA A 42 -16.75 28.36 -22.50
N ARG A 43 -15.47 28.25 -22.89
CA ARG A 43 -14.88 29.03 -23.99
C ARG A 43 -15.60 28.83 -25.31
N VAL A 44 -15.87 27.57 -25.68
CA VAL A 44 -16.61 27.25 -26.92
C VAL A 44 -18.01 27.86 -26.91
N ARG A 45 -18.68 27.90 -25.76
CA ARG A 45 -19.99 28.54 -25.62
C ARG A 45 -19.91 30.05 -25.82
N GLU A 46 -18.93 30.72 -25.19
CA GLU A 46 -18.70 32.16 -25.34
C GLU A 46 -18.37 32.53 -26.79
N GLU A 47 -17.45 31.80 -27.41
CA GLU A 47 -17.04 32.02 -28.79
C GLU A 47 -18.19 31.78 -29.78
N ARG A 48 -19.09 30.81 -29.52
CA ARG A 48 -20.31 30.62 -30.34
C ARG A 48 -21.27 31.81 -30.26
N VAL A 49 -21.41 32.45 -29.08
CA VAL A 49 -22.25 33.65 -28.93
C VAL A 49 -21.67 34.80 -29.75
N LEU A 50 -20.35 35.01 -29.68
CA LEU A 50 -19.65 36.05 -30.45
C LEU A 50 -19.71 35.78 -31.96
N ALA A 51 -19.52 34.52 -32.38
CA ALA A 51 -19.55 34.13 -33.78
C ALA A 51 -20.93 34.31 -34.43
N HIS A 52 -22.03 34.17 -33.66
CA HIS A 52 -23.38 34.43 -34.17
C HIS A 52 -23.60 35.89 -34.59
N ALA A 53 -22.77 36.82 -34.09
CA ALA A 53 -22.80 38.23 -34.48
C ALA A 53 -22.00 38.52 -35.77
N LEU A 54 -21.31 37.53 -36.35
CA LEU A 54 -20.43 37.70 -37.51
C LEU A 54 -21.00 36.98 -38.75
N PRO A 55 -20.86 37.55 -39.96
CA PRO A 55 -21.50 37.03 -41.18
C PRO A 55 -20.72 35.90 -41.89
N PHE A 56 -19.74 35.26 -41.24
CA PHE A 56 -18.93 34.20 -41.85
C PHE A 56 -18.95 32.90 -41.04
N ALA A 57 -18.87 31.77 -41.75
CA ALA A 57 -18.90 30.43 -41.16
C ALA A 57 -17.59 30.07 -40.46
N SER A 58 -17.68 29.51 -39.24
CA SER A 58 -16.56 29.14 -38.37
C SER A 58 -16.44 27.61 -38.17
N ASP A 59 -16.74 26.83 -39.22
CA ASP A 59 -16.87 25.37 -39.11
C ASP A 59 -15.53 24.67 -38.79
N ALA A 60 -14.41 25.18 -39.29
CA ALA A 60 -13.09 24.63 -39.03
C ALA A 60 -12.64 24.81 -37.57
N TRP A 61 -12.98 25.96 -36.96
CA TRP A 61 -12.73 26.21 -35.55
C TRP A 61 -13.60 25.30 -34.67
N LEU A 62 -14.89 25.15 -35.01
CA LEU A 62 -15.79 24.26 -34.28
C LEU A 62 -15.34 22.80 -34.35
N ALA A 63 -14.83 22.36 -35.51
CA ALA A 63 -14.23 21.03 -35.67
C ALA A 63 -13.02 20.85 -34.74
N THR A 64 -12.12 21.84 -34.71
CA THR A 64 -10.95 21.85 -33.81
C THR A 64 -11.37 21.75 -32.33
N ALA A 65 -12.37 22.52 -31.92
CA ALA A 65 -12.89 22.50 -30.56
C ALA A 65 -13.48 21.12 -30.18
N LYS A 66 -14.24 20.50 -31.08
CA LYS A 66 -14.78 19.14 -30.89
C LYS A 66 -13.66 18.10 -30.76
N HIS A 67 -12.62 18.20 -31.59
CA HIS A 67 -11.45 17.32 -31.49
C HIS A 67 -10.72 17.49 -30.16
N ALA A 68 -10.54 18.72 -29.69
CA ALA A 68 -9.94 18.99 -28.39
C ALA A 68 -10.77 18.40 -27.24
N GLN A 69 -12.10 18.50 -27.31
CA GLN A 69 -12.99 17.92 -26.31
C GLN A 69 -12.94 16.38 -26.32
N ALA A 70 -12.94 15.76 -27.50
CA ALA A 70 -12.82 14.31 -27.64
C ALA A 70 -11.50 13.80 -27.06
N ARG A 71 -10.38 14.48 -27.35
CA ARG A 71 -9.07 14.15 -26.80
C ARG A 71 -9.03 14.24 -25.28
N ILE A 72 -9.58 15.30 -24.68
CA ILE A 72 -9.63 15.43 -23.22
C ILE A 72 -10.46 14.28 -22.61
N ALA A 73 -11.59 13.92 -23.23
CA ALA A 73 -12.41 12.81 -22.77
C ALA A 73 -11.67 11.47 -22.84
N GLU A 74 -10.94 11.22 -23.93
CA GLU A 74 -10.08 10.03 -24.08
C GLU A 74 -8.97 9.99 -23.03
N GLU A 75 -8.30 11.12 -22.76
CA GLU A 75 -7.29 11.24 -21.72
C GLU A 75 -7.86 10.97 -20.32
N VAL A 76 -9.06 11.47 -20.01
CA VAL A 76 -9.76 11.18 -18.75
C VAL A 76 -10.02 9.68 -18.60
N VAL A 77 -10.54 9.03 -19.64
CA VAL A 77 -10.81 7.57 -19.61
C VAL A 77 -9.52 6.79 -19.41
N ALA A 78 -8.43 7.18 -20.09
CA ALA A 78 -7.13 6.53 -19.94
C ALA A 78 -6.57 6.67 -18.51
N GLU A 79 -6.64 7.87 -17.92
CA GLU A 79 -6.19 8.10 -16.54
C GLU A 79 -7.09 7.42 -15.51
N GLN A 80 -8.40 7.33 -15.75
CA GLN A 80 -9.31 6.54 -14.91
C GLN A 80 -8.96 5.04 -14.94
N ALA A 81 -8.68 4.48 -16.12
CA ALA A 81 -8.24 3.09 -16.26
C ALA A 81 -6.91 2.85 -15.53
N ARG A 82 -5.97 3.81 -15.63
CA ARG A 82 -4.71 3.79 -14.89
C ARG A 82 -4.92 3.82 -13.39
N LEU A 83 -5.81 4.68 -12.89
CA LEU A 83 -6.16 4.76 -11.47
C LEU A 83 -6.75 3.45 -10.96
N LEU A 84 -7.62 2.79 -11.73
CA LEU A 84 -8.16 1.47 -11.38
C LEU A 84 -7.04 0.43 -11.26
N ASN A 85 -6.12 0.39 -12.22
CA ASN A 85 -4.98 -0.53 -12.16
C ASN A 85 -4.10 -0.25 -10.92
N LEU A 86 -3.77 1.02 -10.66
CA LEU A 86 -3.00 1.40 -9.47
C LEU A 86 -3.68 0.98 -8.16
N ARG A 87 -5.02 1.05 -8.09
CA ARG A 87 -5.78 0.60 -6.92
C ARG A 87 -5.71 -0.92 -6.74
N GLU A 88 -5.77 -1.68 -7.82
CA GLU A 88 -5.58 -3.14 -7.77
C GLU A 88 -4.17 -3.51 -7.32
N LEU A 89 -3.13 -2.87 -7.89
CA LEU A 89 -1.75 -3.06 -7.45
C LEU A 89 -1.56 -2.69 -5.97
N ALA A 90 -2.19 -1.61 -5.51
CA ALA A 90 -2.16 -1.24 -4.09
C ALA A 90 -2.82 -2.31 -3.24
N ARG A 91 -3.98 -2.84 -3.63
CA ARG A 91 -4.68 -3.92 -2.91
C ARG A 91 -3.78 -5.14 -2.75
N GLU A 92 -3.11 -5.57 -3.81
CA GLU A 92 -2.19 -6.70 -3.79
C GLU A 92 -0.96 -6.44 -2.90
N ALA A 93 -0.35 -5.25 -3.02
CA ALA A 93 0.79 -4.85 -2.21
C ALA A 93 0.45 -4.81 -0.70
N TYR A 94 -0.72 -4.26 -0.34
CA TYR A 94 -1.20 -4.28 1.04
C TYR A 94 -1.44 -5.70 1.54
N GLY A 95 -2.08 -6.56 0.74
CA GLY A 95 -2.28 -7.96 1.09
C GLY A 95 -0.96 -8.69 1.38
N THR A 96 0.04 -8.47 0.54
CA THR A 96 1.39 -9.02 0.70
C THR A 96 2.08 -8.48 1.95
N CYS A 97 2.01 -7.17 2.19
CA CYS A 97 2.57 -6.53 3.38
C CYS A 97 1.95 -7.12 4.65
N ARG A 98 0.62 -7.25 4.71
CA ARG A 98 -0.09 -7.86 5.85
C ARG A 98 0.30 -9.31 6.08
N ALA A 99 0.45 -10.11 5.02
CA ALA A 99 0.90 -11.50 5.15
C ALA A 99 2.30 -11.60 5.78
N ILE A 100 3.23 -10.72 5.38
CA ILE A 100 4.59 -10.67 5.94
C ILE A 100 4.57 -10.18 7.39
N GLU A 101 3.77 -9.17 7.72
CA GLU A 101 3.58 -8.71 9.11
C GLU A 101 3.09 -9.85 10.01
N SER A 102 2.08 -10.59 9.56
CA SER A 102 1.58 -11.75 10.30
C SER A 102 2.62 -12.86 10.46
N ALA A 103 3.46 -13.11 9.45
CA ALA A 103 4.55 -14.06 9.56
C ALA A 103 5.62 -13.60 10.58
N ALA A 104 5.95 -12.30 10.58
CA ALA A 104 6.88 -11.71 11.53
C ALA A 104 6.34 -11.73 12.97
N GLU A 105 5.03 -11.52 13.16
CA GLU A 105 4.36 -11.66 14.47
C GLU A 105 4.42 -13.10 14.98
N ARG A 106 4.11 -14.09 14.14
CA ARG A 106 4.22 -15.51 14.51
C ARG A 106 5.64 -15.88 14.90
N PHE A 107 6.63 -15.45 14.12
CA PHE A 107 8.04 -15.68 14.43
C PHE A 107 8.44 -15.09 15.79
N ARG A 108 7.94 -13.90 16.13
CA ARG A 108 8.19 -13.28 17.44
C ARG A 108 7.57 -14.09 18.58
N ALA A 109 6.31 -14.49 18.43
CA ALA A 109 5.63 -15.31 19.43
C ALA A 109 6.30 -16.69 19.61
N ASP A 110 6.79 -17.29 18.53
CA ASP A 110 7.49 -18.58 18.59
C ASP A 110 8.82 -18.44 19.33
N ALA A 111 9.61 -17.41 19.01
CA ALA A 111 10.88 -17.13 19.67
C ALA A 111 10.71 -16.81 21.16
N GLU A 112 9.65 -16.08 21.54
CA GLU A 112 9.32 -15.82 22.94
C GLU A 112 8.98 -17.11 23.69
N ARG A 113 8.15 -17.99 23.10
CA ARG A 113 7.83 -19.29 23.70
C ARG A 113 9.04 -20.21 23.83
N GLU A 114 9.94 -20.21 22.85
CA GLU A 114 11.20 -20.97 22.93
C GLU A 114 12.10 -20.45 24.05
N ALA A 115 12.18 -19.12 24.23
CA ALA A 115 12.94 -18.52 25.32
C ALA A 115 12.37 -18.87 26.70
N GLU A 116 11.05 -18.78 26.87
CA GLU A 116 10.35 -19.18 28.09
C GLU A 116 10.55 -20.67 28.41
N ALA A 117 10.43 -21.54 27.40
CA ALA A 117 10.65 -22.98 27.56
C ALA A 117 12.10 -23.30 27.96
N ALA A 118 13.08 -22.59 27.39
CA ALA A 118 14.49 -22.73 27.74
C ALA A 118 14.77 -22.27 29.18
N GLU A 119 14.17 -21.16 29.62
CA GLU A 119 14.29 -20.68 31.00
C GLU A 119 13.71 -21.68 32.00
N GLN A 120 12.51 -22.21 31.72
CA GLN A 120 11.88 -23.21 32.57
C GLN A 120 12.69 -24.51 32.64
N ALA A 121 13.22 -24.99 31.51
CA ALA A 121 14.08 -26.17 31.47
C ALA A 121 15.34 -25.99 32.34
N ALA A 122 15.97 -24.82 32.29
CA ALA A 122 17.11 -24.50 33.15
C ALA A 122 16.75 -24.51 34.65
N ILE A 123 15.58 -23.99 35.02
CA ILE A 123 15.08 -24.02 36.41
C ILE A 123 14.84 -25.47 36.86
N ASP A 124 14.20 -26.27 36.03
CA ASP A 124 13.88 -27.68 36.32
C ASP A 124 15.17 -28.51 36.48
N ASP A 125 16.17 -28.30 35.63
CA ASP A 125 17.48 -28.95 35.73
C ASP A 125 18.19 -28.60 37.06
N ILE A 126 18.16 -27.33 37.47
CA ILE A 126 18.73 -26.90 38.75
C ILE A 126 17.98 -27.55 39.92
N ALA A 127 16.64 -27.60 39.87
CA ALA A 127 15.82 -28.22 40.89
C ALA A 127 16.09 -29.72 41.01
N ALA A 128 16.15 -30.44 39.88
CA ALA A 128 16.48 -31.86 39.82
C ALA A 128 17.88 -32.14 40.37
N ALA A 129 18.89 -31.34 40.01
CA ALA A 129 20.25 -31.47 40.53
C ALA A 129 20.32 -31.27 42.05
N ARG A 130 19.57 -30.30 42.60
CA ARG A 130 19.46 -30.08 44.06
C ARG A 130 18.80 -31.27 44.76
N PHE A 131 17.67 -31.75 44.24
CA PHE A 131 16.97 -32.91 44.79
C PHE A 131 17.87 -34.17 44.83
N LEU A 132 18.60 -34.46 43.75
CA LEU A 132 19.54 -35.58 43.69
C LEU A 132 20.66 -35.45 44.73
N ARG A 133 21.20 -34.24 44.94
CA ARG A 133 22.21 -33.97 45.97
C ARG A 133 21.66 -34.20 47.38
N GLU A 134 20.47 -33.72 47.68
CA GLU A 134 19.82 -33.91 48.99
C GLU A 134 19.52 -35.38 49.26
N ARG A 135 19.01 -36.12 48.27
CA ARG A 135 18.76 -37.56 48.38
C ARG A 135 20.04 -38.34 48.69
N LYS A 136 21.15 -38.00 48.02
CA LYS A 136 22.46 -38.60 48.31
C LYS A 136 22.92 -38.30 49.74
N ARG A 137 22.69 -37.08 50.23
CA ARG A 137 23.05 -36.67 51.60
C ARG A 137 22.24 -37.39 52.68
N MET A 138 20.96 -37.66 52.43
CA MET A 138 20.10 -38.43 53.35
C MET A 138 20.53 -39.89 53.43
N LEU A 139 20.86 -40.52 52.30
CA LEU A 139 21.35 -41.91 52.28
C LEU A 139 22.67 -42.08 53.06
N VAL A 140 23.56 -41.10 53.04
CA VAL A 140 24.82 -41.12 53.80
C VAL A 140 24.62 -40.96 55.31
N LYS A 141 23.53 -40.32 55.76
CA LYS A 141 23.22 -40.17 57.20
C LYS A 141 22.50 -41.38 57.81
N ALA A 142 21.96 -42.28 56.97
CA ALA A 142 21.20 -43.44 57.40
C ALA A 142 22.03 -44.75 57.43
N ALA A 143 23.29 -44.68 57.01
CA ALA A 143 24.29 -45.76 57.09
C ALA A 143 25.29 -45.46 58.21
#